data_AF-A0AA42XVU3-F1
#
_entry.id   AF-A0AA42XVU3-F1
#
_cell.length_a   1.000
_cell.length_b   1.000
_cell.length_c   1.000
_cell.angle_alpha   90.00
_cell.angle_beta   90.00
_cell.angle_gamma   90.00
#
_symmetry.space_group_name_H-M   'P 1'
#
loop_
_entity.id
_entity.type
_entity.pdbx_description
1 polymer ?
#
loop_
_entity_poly.entity_id
_entity_poly.type
_entity_poly.pdbx_seq_one_letter_code
_entity_poly.pdbx_strand_id
1 'polypeptide(L)'
;MSLNRRLEAWIRAGIIDEGTSDRIRAFEEARKRPTALYALVGLGALAIGIGFVAIVAANWDAIPSAVKLGVDLLIGVALAFGIERLLRRDEGWSAEGLVIVYYLFVLASIGLIGQVYQLGSPLRVALGVWSLATLPLLFLARSRFAGGLWAAGLITTYVANAYEWIELAKDADRPDLSVSLGVALPVLIFGLSWVLRRSSDKVSRTFQEVAWVVLAVGAFAGSFTWYVRIQPEHLVTWGAGVTIVLVAVPILFGRALFGKRSVLASATLVVVVITLLLPLVMTHGSLRLVGGLVGLAVLGFFAFAAYSIGHHAAFSILTAAIGIRMVTIYFEVFGSLMSTGLGMVTGGVLTLLIAWLWARTSSRLKDTFDVEKAHAQ
;
A
#
# COMPACT_ATOMS: atom_id res chain seq x y z
N MET A 1 -9.07 -12.43 22.74
CA MET A 1 -9.58 -13.59 23.51
C MET A 1 -9.93 -13.07 24.90
N SER A 2 -11.15 -13.25 25.41
CA SER A 2 -11.56 -12.72 26.71
C SER A 2 -10.82 -13.41 27.87
N LEU A 3 -10.56 -12.68 28.97
CA LEU A 3 -9.86 -13.18 30.15
C LEU A 3 -10.48 -14.49 30.69
N ASN A 4 -11.81 -14.59 30.70
CA ASN A 4 -12.52 -15.80 31.14
C ASN A 4 -12.18 -17.04 30.30
N ARG A 5 -12.10 -16.92 28.96
CA ARG A 5 -11.71 -18.05 28.11
C ARG A 5 -10.27 -18.52 28.36
N ARG A 6 -9.38 -17.62 28.78
CA ARG A 6 -7.99 -17.96 29.14
C ARG A 6 -7.93 -18.67 30.50
N LEU A 7 -8.66 -18.16 31.49
CA LEU A 7 -8.75 -18.80 32.81
C LEU A 7 -9.34 -20.21 32.71
N GLU A 8 -10.42 -20.40 31.96
CA GLU A 8 -11.01 -21.73 31.70
C GLU A 8 -10.07 -22.68 30.93
N ALA A 9 -9.23 -22.14 30.04
CA ALA A 9 -8.22 -22.93 29.35
C ALA A 9 -7.09 -23.35 30.31
N TRP A 10 -6.69 -22.48 31.24
CA TRP A 10 -5.64 -22.77 32.23
C TRP A 10 -6.11 -23.72 33.33
N ILE A 11 -7.38 -23.67 33.74
CA ILE A 11 -8.00 -24.67 34.61
C ILE A 11 -8.04 -26.03 33.91
N ARG A 12 -8.50 -26.08 32.66
CA ARG A 12 -8.55 -27.34 31.87
C ARG A 12 -7.17 -27.94 31.61
N ALA A 13 -6.14 -27.11 31.50
CA ALA A 13 -4.76 -27.54 31.35
C ALA A 13 -4.09 -27.93 32.69
N GLY A 14 -4.80 -27.82 33.82
CA GLY A 14 -4.27 -28.15 35.16
C GLY A 14 -3.18 -27.19 35.66
N ILE A 15 -3.06 -26.01 35.05
CA ILE A 15 -2.00 -25.02 35.36
C ILE A 15 -2.37 -24.23 36.63
N ILE A 16 -3.67 -24.00 36.87
CA ILE A 16 -4.20 -23.28 38.02
C ILE A 16 -5.45 -23.98 38.57
N ASP A 17 -5.71 -23.85 39.86
CA ASP A 17 -6.94 -24.26 40.54
C ASP A 17 -8.04 -23.19 40.47
N GLU A 18 -9.29 -23.57 40.77
CA GLU A 18 -10.44 -22.64 40.80
C GLU A 18 -10.23 -21.49 41.79
N GLY A 19 -9.65 -21.75 42.96
CA GLY A 19 -9.35 -20.72 43.96
C GLY A 19 -8.31 -19.70 43.47
N THR A 20 -7.32 -20.13 42.69
CA THR A 20 -6.37 -19.23 42.02
C THR A 20 -7.02 -18.44 40.89
N SER A 21 -7.92 -19.04 40.12
CA SER A 21 -8.69 -18.33 39.09
C SER A 21 -9.52 -17.19 39.68
N ASP A 22 -10.19 -17.41 40.81
CA ASP A 22 -11.00 -16.38 41.48
C ASP A 22 -10.13 -15.24 42.05
N ARG A 23 -8.96 -15.55 42.61
CA ARG A 23 -7.99 -14.53 43.05
C ARG A 23 -7.47 -13.68 41.88
N ILE A 24 -7.21 -14.29 40.72
CA ILE A 24 -6.78 -13.56 39.51
C ILE A 24 -7.92 -12.68 38.99
N ARG A 25 -9.16 -13.19 39.00
CA ARG A 25 -10.34 -12.42 38.57
C ARG A 25 -10.54 -11.20 39.47
N ALA A 26 -10.49 -11.37 40.79
CA ALA A 26 -10.59 -10.27 41.75
C ALA A 26 -9.44 -9.25 41.60
N PHE A 27 -8.22 -9.71 41.35
CA PHE A 27 -7.05 -8.85 41.11
C PHE A 27 -7.19 -8.00 39.84
N GLU A 28 -7.65 -8.61 38.74
CA GLU A 28 -7.89 -7.91 37.48
C GLU A 28 -9.09 -6.96 37.57
N GLU A 29 -10.16 -7.32 38.29
CA GLU A 29 -11.30 -6.44 38.52
C GLU A 29 -10.95 -5.23 39.38
N ALA A 30 -10.14 -5.40 40.42
CA ALA A 30 -9.61 -4.30 41.22
C ALA A 30 -8.70 -3.35 40.40
N ARG A 31 -8.12 -3.84 39.29
CA ARG A 31 -7.27 -3.07 38.38
C ARG A 31 -7.97 -2.64 37.08
N LYS A 32 -9.26 -2.95 36.89
CA LYS A 32 -10.03 -2.42 35.77
C LYS A 32 -10.04 -0.89 35.88
N ARG A 33 -9.16 -0.25 35.13
CA ARG A 33 -9.23 1.19 34.91
C ARG A 33 -10.61 1.48 34.32
N PRO A 34 -11.37 2.47 34.83
CA PRO A 34 -12.69 2.78 34.31
C PRO A 34 -12.57 3.29 32.87
N THR A 35 -12.50 2.37 31.90
CA THR A 35 -12.23 2.66 30.48
C THR A 35 -13.29 3.58 29.91
N ALA A 36 -14.54 3.45 30.38
CA ALA A 36 -15.62 4.36 30.04
C ALA A 36 -15.36 5.79 30.56
N LEU A 37 -14.84 5.95 31.79
CA LEU A 37 -14.47 7.26 32.33
C LEU A 37 -13.29 7.85 31.57
N TYR A 38 -12.24 7.09 31.28
CA TYR A 38 -11.13 7.55 30.45
C TYR A 38 -11.56 7.90 29.01
N ALA A 39 -12.49 7.13 28.43
CA ALA A 39 -13.08 7.44 27.14
C ALA A 39 -13.92 8.73 27.19
N LEU A 40 -14.74 8.92 28.24
CA LEU A 40 -15.50 10.15 28.47
C LEU A 40 -14.59 11.37 28.67
N VAL A 41 -13.52 11.23 29.46
CA VAL A 41 -12.52 12.29 29.66
C VAL A 41 -11.80 12.60 28.35
N GLY A 42 -11.40 11.59 27.59
CA GLY A 42 -10.78 11.77 26.28
C GLY A 42 -11.71 12.44 25.28
N LEU A 43 -12.99 12.06 25.26
CA LEU A 43 -14.01 12.65 24.40
C LEU A 43 -14.31 14.10 24.81
N GLY A 44 -14.34 14.39 26.11
CA GLY A 44 -14.47 15.75 26.64
C GLY A 44 -13.28 16.64 26.27
N ALA A 45 -12.05 16.15 26.42
CA ALA A 45 -10.86 16.87 26.00
C ALA A 45 -10.83 17.14 24.48
N LEU A 46 -11.23 16.14 23.68
CA LEU A 46 -11.35 16.28 22.23
C LEU A 46 -12.41 17.34 21.87
N ALA A 47 -13.58 17.31 22.52
CA ALA A 47 -14.64 18.28 22.31
C ALA A 47 -14.19 19.70 22.67
N ILE A 48 -13.42 19.88 23.75
CA ILE A 48 -12.83 21.18 24.12
C ILE A 48 -11.84 21.64 23.03
N GLY A 49 -10.96 20.74 22.57
CA GLY A 49 -10.00 21.06 21.51
C GLY A 49 -10.67 21.48 20.21
N ILE A 50 -11.67 20.72 19.76
CA ILE A 50 -12.49 21.05 18.57
C ILE A 50 -13.25 22.35 18.79
N GLY A 51 -13.82 22.57 19.97
CA GLY A 51 -14.51 23.81 20.34
C GLY A 51 -13.60 25.02 20.24
N PHE A 52 -12.36 24.93 20.71
CA PHE A 52 -11.38 26.02 20.59
C PHE A 52 -11.05 26.33 19.13
N VAL A 53 -10.81 25.29 18.31
CA VAL A 53 -10.60 25.45 16.86
C VAL A 53 -11.82 26.10 16.21
N ALA A 54 -13.04 25.70 16.59
CA ALA A 54 -14.28 26.27 16.07
C ALA A 54 -14.46 27.74 16.46
N ILE A 55 -14.12 28.14 17.69
CA ILE A 55 -14.16 29.55 18.13
C ILE A 55 -13.18 30.39 17.29
N VAL A 56 -11.96 29.89 17.08
CA VAL A 56 -10.96 30.58 16.24
C VAL A 56 -11.47 30.68 14.79
N ALA A 57 -12.03 29.60 14.25
CA ALA A 57 -12.59 29.58 12.90
C ALA A 57 -13.78 30.54 12.74
N ALA A 58 -14.67 30.63 13.74
CA ALA A 58 -15.81 31.54 13.72
C ALA A 58 -15.40 33.02 13.76
N ASN A 59 -14.23 33.33 14.32
CA ASN A 59 -13.68 34.68 14.38
C ASN A 59 -12.57 34.91 13.36
N TRP A 60 -12.41 34.00 12.38
CA TRP A 60 -11.25 33.99 11.49
C TRP A 60 -11.06 35.30 10.74
N ASP A 61 -12.14 35.91 10.26
CA ASP A 61 -12.09 37.16 9.50
C ASP A 61 -11.73 38.37 10.35
N ALA A 62 -12.00 38.34 11.66
CA ALA A 62 -11.66 39.40 12.59
C ALA A 62 -10.17 39.39 12.99
N ILE A 63 -9.47 38.26 12.81
CA ILE A 63 -8.05 38.13 13.19
C ILE A 63 -7.16 38.74 12.08
N PRO A 64 -6.32 39.75 12.40
CA PRO A 64 -5.42 40.34 11.41
C PRO A 64 -4.43 39.32 10.83
N SER A 65 -4.11 39.45 9.55
CA SER A 65 -3.17 38.57 8.83
C SER A 65 -1.81 38.45 9.52
N ALA A 66 -1.28 39.56 10.06
CA ALA A 66 -0.01 39.56 10.78
C ALA A 66 -0.05 38.70 12.07
N VAL A 67 -1.19 38.67 12.76
CA VAL A 67 -1.38 37.83 13.95
C VAL A 67 -1.45 36.36 13.56
N LYS A 68 -2.18 36.03 12.48
CA LYS A 68 -2.26 34.65 11.96
C LYS A 68 -0.85 34.10 11.64
N LEU A 69 -0.09 34.86 10.87
CA LEU A 69 1.28 34.47 10.48
C LEU A 69 2.26 34.50 11.65
N GLY A 70 2.11 35.46 12.58
CA GLY A 70 2.93 35.53 13.79
C GLY A 70 2.73 34.30 14.70
N VAL A 71 1.47 33.90 14.93
CA VAL A 71 1.14 32.70 15.70
C VAL A 71 1.64 31.44 15.00
N ASP A 72 1.45 31.34 13.68
CA ASP A 72 1.96 30.23 12.87
C ASP A 72 3.49 30.08 13.04
N LEU A 73 4.24 31.17 12.87
CA LEU A 73 5.69 31.17 13.06
C LEU A 73 6.09 30.77 14.48
N LEU A 74 5.41 31.28 15.51
CA LEU A 74 5.67 30.93 16.90
C LEU A 74 5.45 29.44 17.17
N ILE A 75 4.37 28.85 16.61
CA ILE A 75 4.10 27.42 16.71
C ILE A 75 5.21 26.64 16.01
N GLY A 76 5.63 27.03 14.81
CA GLY A 76 6.72 26.39 14.07
C GLY A 76 8.04 26.37 14.86
N VAL A 77 8.41 27.51 15.46
CA VAL A 77 9.60 27.64 16.31
C VAL A 77 9.47 26.77 17.57
N ALA A 78 8.30 26.77 18.22
CA ALA A 78 8.05 25.95 19.41
C ALA A 78 8.14 24.45 19.11
N LEU A 79 7.60 24.00 17.98
CA LEU A 79 7.71 22.62 17.51
C LEU A 79 9.17 22.24 17.23
N ALA A 80 9.92 23.09 16.53
CA ALA A 80 11.33 22.85 16.23
C ALA A 80 12.18 22.73 17.52
N PHE A 81 12.01 23.67 18.47
CA PHE A 81 12.71 23.64 19.75
C PHE A 81 12.29 22.42 20.61
N GLY A 82 11.00 22.08 20.60
CA GLY A 82 10.49 20.89 21.28
C GLY A 82 11.10 19.61 20.74
N ILE A 83 11.23 19.48 19.41
CA ILE A 83 11.87 18.32 18.77
C ILE A 83 13.33 18.24 19.20
N GLU A 84 14.08 19.34 19.12
CA GLU A 84 15.49 19.36 19.53
C GLU A 84 15.66 18.95 21.00
N ARG A 85 14.82 19.49 21.90
CA ARG A 85 14.87 19.19 23.33
C ARG A 85 14.54 17.73 23.64
N LEU A 86 13.53 17.15 22.99
CA LEU A 86 13.13 15.77 23.19
C LEU A 86 14.14 14.79 22.58
N LEU A 87 14.74 15.12 21.44
CA LEU A 87 15.82 14.33 20.85
C LEU A 87 17.05 14.27 21.76
N ARG A 88 17.39 15.36 22.46
CA ARG A 88 18.50 15.40 23.45
C ARG A 88 18.21 14.57 24.71
N ARG A 89 16.95 14.28 25.01
CA ARG A 89 16.51 13.52 26.21
C ARG A 89 16.29 12.03 25.96
N ASP A 90 16.48 11.58 24.72
CA ASP A 90 16.19 10.21 24.27
C ASP A 90 14.74 9.76 24.52
N GLU A 91 13.81 10.71 24.60
CA GLU A 91 12.36 10.44 24.70
C GLU A 91 11.79 10.11 23.32
N GLY A 92 12.17 8.94 22.79
CA GLY A 92 11.98 8.58 21.39
C GLY A 92 10.53 8.64 20.88
N TRP A 93 9.54 8.29 21.71
CA TRP A 93 8.13 8.29 21.30
C TRP A 93 7.52 9.71 21.24
N SER A 94 7.86 10.56 22.21
CA SER A 94 7.40 11.96 22.28
C SER A 94 8.01 12.78 21.14
N ALA A 95 9.32 12.63 20.92
CA ALA A 95 10.04 13.29 19.84
C ALA A 95 9.45 12.92 18.47
N GLU A 96 9.13 11.64 18.28
CA GLU A 96 8.52 11.13 17.07
C GLU A 96 7.12 11.68 16.81
N GLY A 97 6.27 11.72 17.85
CA GLY A 97 4.96 12.36 17.76
C GLY A 97 5.09 13.82 17.31
N LEU A 98 6.07 14.54 17.87
CA LEU A 98 6.30 15.94 17.55
C LEU A 98 6.86 16.15 16.12
N VAL A 99 7.72 15.26 15.62
CA VAL A 99 8.17 15.26 14.22
C VAL A 99 7.00 15.07 13.25
N ILE A 100 6.07 14.17 13.56
CA ILE A 100 4.86 13.95 12.75
C ILE A 100 3.95 15.17 12.78
N VAL A 101 3.73 15.75 13.97
CA VAL A 101 2.96 17.00 14.11
C VAL A 101 3.62 18.11 13.29
N TYR A 102 4.94 18.25 13.34
CA TYR A 102 5.64 19.28 12.58
C TYR A 102 5.53 19.07 11.08
N TYR A 103 5.64 17.83 10.60
CA TYR A 103 5.42 17.48 9.20
C TYR A 103 4.03 17.91 8.69
N LEU A 104 2.98 17.65 9.47
CA LEU A 104 1.61 18.07 9.12
C LEU A 104 1.41 19.58 9.26
N PHE A 105 2.03 20.19 10.28
CA PHE A 105 2.00 21.62 10.50
C PHE A 105 2.58 22.40 9.31
N VAL A 106 3.67 21.94 8.69
CA VAL A 106 4.23 22.63 7.51
C VAL A 106 3.22 22.68 6.36
N LEU A 107 2.44 21.62 6.13
CA LEU A 107 1.38 21.64 5.11
C LEU A 107 0.27 22.63 5.47
N ALA A 108 -0.13 22.67 6.74
CA ALA A 108 -1.13 23.62 7.23
C ALA A 108 -0.65 25.08 7.12
N SER A 109 0.62 25.34 7.45
CA SER A 109 1.27 26.66 7.33
C SER A 109 1.33 27.12 5.87
N ILE A 110 1.67 26.23 4.92
CA ILE A 110 1.60 26.54 3.48
C ILE A 110 0.17 26.91 3.07
N GLY A 111 -0.84 26.17 3.55
CA GLY A 111 -2.25 26.49 3.32
C GLY A 111 -2.68 27.84 3.90
N LEU A 112 -2.24 28.16 5.11
CA LEU A 112 -2.50 29.44 5.77
C LEU A 112 -1.88 30.60 5.01
N ILE A 113 -0.61 30.49 4.60
CA ILE A 113 0.08 31.49 3.78
C ILE A 113 -0.67 31.68 2.46
N GLY A 114 -1.06 30.57 1.81
CA GLY A 114 -1.86 30.59 0.59
C GLY A 114 -3.17 31.35 0.77
N GLN A 115 -3.88 31.14 1.89
CA GLN A 115 -5.12 31.84 2.19
C GLN A 115 -4.90 33.34 2.49
N VAL A 116 -3.92 33.68 3.33
CA VAL A 116 -3.63 35.06 3.76
C VAL A 116 -3.24 35.95 2.59
N TYR A 117 -2.40 35.44 1.69
CA TYR A 117 -1.95 36.16 0.49
C TYR A 117 -2.80 35.88 -0.74
N GLN A 118 -3.89 35.10 -0.61
CA GLN A 118 -4.80 34.74 -1.70
C GLN A 118 -4.07 34.15 -2.92
N LEU A 119 -3.10 33.28 -2.66
CA LEU A 119 -2.31 32.63 -3.70
C LEU A 119 -3.22 31.68 -4.50
N GLY A 120 -3.41 31.98 -5.79
CA GLY A 120 -4.11 31.11 -6.73
C GLY A 120 -3.26 29.94 -7.25
N SER A 121 -2.25 29.50 -6.48
CA SER A 121 -1.33 28.46 -6.94
C SER A 121 -2.00 27.09 -6.90
N PRO A 122 -1.71 26.21 -7.87
CA PRO A 122 -2.28 24.86 -7.86
C PRO A 122 -1.80 24.02 -6.67
N LEU A 123 -2.66 23.13 -6.17
CA LEU A 123 -2.36 22.23 -5.04
C LEU A 123 -1.05 21.43 -5.22
N ARG A 124 -0.76 21.00 -6.45
CA ARG A 124 0.48 20.26 -6.78
C ARG A 124 1.76 21.03 -6.44
N VAL A 125 1.74 22.37 -6.56
CA VAL A 125 2.86 23.24 -6.21
C VAL A 125 3.02 23.28 -4.69
N ALA A 126 1.91 23.44 -3.95
CA ALA A 126 1.92 23.40 -2.48
C ALA A 126 2.45 22.06 -1.95
N LEU A 127 2.02 20.94 -2.53
CA LEU A 127 2.51 19.60 -2.18
C LEU A 127 4.00 19.41 -2.49
N GLY A 128 4.48 19.98 -3.61
CA GLY A 128 5.90 19.98 -3.97
C GLY A 128 6.76 20.74 -2.97
N VAL A 129 6.34 21.95 -2.61
CA VAL A 129 7.00 22.78 -1.58
C VAL A 129 6.98 22.06 -0.23
N TRP A 130 5.84 21.47 0.15
CA TRP A 130 5.70 20.72 1.40
C TRP A 130 6.69 19.55 1.46
N SER A 131 6.73 18.71 0.42
CA SER A 131 7.65 17.57 0.36
C SER A 131 9.10 18.00 0.48
N LEU A 132 9.50 19.06 -0.23
CA LEU A 132 10.87 19.58 -0.20
C LEU A 132 11.23 20.19 1.16
N ALA A 133 10.38 21.07 1.69
CA ALA A 133 10.61 21.77 2.95
C ALA A 133 10.72 20.82 4.14
N THR A 134 9.99 19.72 4.08
CA THR A 134 9.98 18.77 5.19
C THR A 134 11.13 17.75 5.08
N LEU A 135 11.80 17.57 3.93
CA LEU A 135 12.83 16.51 3.74
C LEU A 135 13.82 16.35 4.90
N PRO A 136 14.33 17.41 5.56
CA PRO A 136 15.20 17.25 6.72
C PRO A 136 14.55 16.50 7.90
N LEU A 137 13.24 16.67 8.12
CA LEU A 137 12.49 15.97 9.16
C LEU A 137 12.40 14.46 8.90
N LEU A 138 12.46 14.03 7.64
CA LEU A 138 12.49 12.60 7.29
C LEU A 138 13.73 11.91 7.88
N PHE A 139 14.86 12.63 7.99
CA PHE A 139 16.08 12.11 8.61
C PHE A 139 16.02 12.06 10.14
N LEU A 140 15.01 12.70 10.75
CA LEU A 140 14.75 12.63 12.19
C LEU A 140 13.76 11.52 12.56
N ALA A 141 13.00 11.00 11.58
CA ALA A 141 12.01 9.96 11.79
C ALA A 141 12.64 8.62 12.21
N ARG A 142 12.04 7.92 13.18
CA ARG A 142 12.60 6.67 13.73
C ARG A 142 11.65 5.47 13.64
N SER A 143 10.35 5.65 13.45
CA SER A 143 9.36 4.58 13.32
C SER A 143 8.95 4.30 11.87
N ARG A 144 8.37 3.11 11.72
CA ARG A 144 7.70 2.68 10.49
C ARG A 144 6.47 3.53 10.16
N PHE A 145 5.76 4.03 11.18
CA PHE A 145 4.56 4.84 10.97
C PHE A 145 4.93 6.21 10.37
N ALA A 146 5.92 6.89 10.97
CA ALA A 146 6.43 8.14 10.42
C ALA A 146 6.95 7.93 8.98
N GLY A 147 7.78 6.91 8.75
CA GLY A 147 8.26 6.59 7.40
C GLY A 147 7.13 6.31 6.40
N GLY A 148 6.06 5.63 6.82
CA GLY A 148 4.91 5.33 5.98
C GLY A 148 4.09 6.58 5.63
N LEU A 149 3.83 7.45 6.61
CA LEU A 149 3.13 8.72 6.41
C LEU A 149 3.89 9.63 5.43
N TRP A 150 5.21 9.64 5.56
CA TRP A 150 6.12 10.34 4.67
C TRP A 150 6.12 9.80 3.24
N ALA A 151 6.22 8.48 3.09
CA ALA A 151 6.13 7.83 1.79
C ALA A 151 4.77 8.10 1.12
N ALA A 152 3.68 8.10 1.90
CA ALA A 152 2.35 8.46 1.41
C ALA A 152 2.30 9.92 0.91
N GLY A 153 2.84 10.88 1.66
CA GLY A 153 2.91 12.28 1.22
C GLY A 153 3.75 12.48 -0.03
N LEU A 154 4.88 11.77 -0.15
CA LEU A 154 5.70 11.76 -1.35
C LEU A 154 4.96 11.19 -2.56
N ILE A 155 4.26 10.05 -2.39
CA ILE A 155 3.44 9.45 -3.45
C ILE A 155 2.34 10.41 -3.88
N THR A 156 1.61 11.02 -2.94
CA THR A 156 0.54 11.98 -3.23
C THR A 156 1.09 13.18 -4.00
N THR A 157 2.23 13.72 -3.57
CA THR A 157 2.90 14.83 -4.26
C THR A 157 3.33 14.44 -5.66
N TYR A 158 3.92 13.26 -5.82
CA TYR A 158 4.36 12.76 -7.12
C TYR A 158 3.19 12.56 -8.06
N VAL A 159 2.13 11.86 -7.63
CA VAL A 159 0.95 11.58 -8.45
C VAL A 159 0.25 12.87 -8.86
N ALA A 160 0.09 13.84 -7.94
CA ALA A 160 -0.52 15.13 -8.25
C ALA A 160 0.26 15.93 -9.30
N ASN A 161 1.59 15.81 -9.33
CA ASN A 161 2.42 16.44 -10.35
C ASN A 161 2.49 15.62 -11.65
N ALA A 162 2.60 14.29 -11.55
CA ALA A 162 2.72 13.39 -12.70
C ALA A 162 1.43 13.34 -13.55
N TYR A 163 0.27 13.60 -12.96
CA TYR A 163 -1.02 13.62 -13.67
C TYR A 163 -0.99 14.54 -14.90
N GLU A 164 -0.56 15.80 -14.74
CA GLU A 164 -0.47 16.75 -15.86
C GLU A 164 0.54 16.30 -16.91
N TRP A 165 1.69 15.79 -16.49
CA TRP A 165 2.70 15.26 -17.41
C TRP A 165 2.20 14.04 -18.18
N ILE A 166 1.37 13.20 -17.56
CA ILE A 166 0.73 12.06 -18.20
C ILE A 166 -0.33 12.53 -19.20
N GLU A 167 -1.13 13.54 -18.87
CA GLU A 167 -2.09 14.13 -19.83
C GLU A 167 -1.37 14.74 -21.03
N LEU A 168 -0.33 15.56 -20.80
CA LEU A 168 0.50 16.12 -21.87
C LEU A 168 1.14 15.03 -22.73
N ALA A 169 1.63 13.95 -22.11
CA ALA A 169 2.19 12.82 -22.83
C ALA A 169 1.13 12.07 -23.66
N LYS A 170 -0.12 11.97 -23.18
CA LYS A 170 -1.24 11.41 -23.94
C LYS A 170 -1.60 12.30 -25.13
N ASP A 171 -1.69 13.61 -24.93
CA ASP A 171 -2.02 14.57 -25.99
C ASP A 171 -0.94 14.62 -27.08
N ALA A 172 0.32 14.42 -26.71
CA ALA A 172 1.44 14.29 -27.63
C ALA A 172 1.57 12.89 -28.26
N ASP A 173 0.67 11.96 -27.94
CA ASP A 173 0.68 10.55 -28.31
C ASP A 173 2.04 9.87 -28.03
N ARG A 174 2.49 10.02 -26.78
CA ARG A 174 3.73 9.48 -26.19
C ARG A 174 3.43 8.62 -24.95
N PRO A 175 2.76 7.46 -25.11
CA PRO A 175 2.41 6.58 -23.99
C PRO A 175 3.65 6.00 -23.27
N ASP A 176 4.80 5.94 -23.95
CA ASP A 176 6.07 5.52 -23.38
C ASP A 176 6.60 6.47 -22.30
N LEU A 177 6.39 7.79 -22.44
CA LEU A 177 6.73 8.77 -21.41
C LEU A 177 5.86 8.62 -20.15
N SER A 178 4.58 8.27 -20.32
CA SER A 178 3.69 7.99 -19.18
C SER A 178 4.18 6.78 -18.38
N VAL A 179 4.69 5.75 -19.07
CA VAL A 179 5.33 4.60 -18.43
C VAL A 179 6.61 4.99 -17.70
N SER A 180 7.48 5.81 -18.30
CA SER A 180 8.68 6.31 -17.64
C SER A 180 8.37 7.07 -16.35
N LEU A 181 7.35 7.92 -16.38
CA LEU A 181 6.88 8.64 -15.18
C LEU A 181 6.33 7.67 -14.13
N GLY A 182 5.62 6.62 -14.51
CA GLY A 182 5.18 5.59 -13.58
C GLY A 182 6.35 4.88 -12.88
N VAL A 183 7.42 4.57 -13.63
CA VAL A 183 8.61 3.85 -13.13
C VAL A 183 9.55 4.75 -12.32
N ALA A 184 9.61 6.05 -12.60
CA ALA A 184 10.46 6.97 -11.87
C ALA A 184 10.11 7.06 -10.37
N LEU A 185 8.83 6.92 -9.99
CA LEU A 185 8.40 6.96 -8.59
C LEU A 185 9.01 5.84 -7.72
N PRO A 186 8.83 4.54 -8.02
CA PRO A 186 9.43 3.48 -7.21
C PRO A 186 10.97 3.56 -7.21
N VAL A 187 11.60 4.02 -8.30
CA VAL A 187 13.06 4.24 -8.35
C VAL A 187 13.50 5.35 -7.39
N LEU A 188 12.77 6.48 -7.37
CA LEU A 188 12.99 7.56 -6.41
C LEU A 188 12.85 7.06 -4.96
N ILE A 189 11.81 6.29 -4.66
CA ILE A 189 11.57 5.72 -3.33
C ILE A 189 12.69 4.72 -2.96
N PHE A 190 13.17 3.90 -3.89
CA PHE A 190 14.33 3.03 -3.65
C PHE A 190 15.60 3.83 -3.34
N GLY A 191 15.86 4.92 -4.09
CA GLY A 191 16.99 5.82 -3.83
C GLY A 191 16.92 6.45 -2.44
N LEU A 192 15.75 7.00 -2.07
CA LEU A 192 15.50 7.52 -0.71
C LEU A 192 15.69 6.43 0.34
N SER A 193 15.19 5.21 0.10
CA SER A 193 15.35 4.10 1.03
C SER A 193 16.81 3.82 1.35
N TRP A 194 17.70 3.92 0.35
CA TRP A 194 19.14 3.70 0.51
C TRP A 194 19.80 4.81 1.34
N VAL A 195 19.48 6.07 1.02
CA VAL A 195 20.00 7.23 1.77
C VAL A 195 19.56 7.17 3.24
N LEU A 196 18.30 6.80 3.49
CA LEU A 196 17.72 6.72 4.83
C LEU A 196 18.27 5.57 5.69
N ARG A 197 18.95 4.57 5.10
CA ARG A 197 19.63 3.51 5.87
C ARG A 197 20.64 4.05 6.86
N ARG A 198 21.25 5.20 6.54
CA ARG A 198 22.23 5.85 7.42
C ARG A 198 21.60 6.51 8.64
N SER A 199 20.31 6.86 8.57
CA SER A 199 19.58 7.49 9.68
C SER A 199 18.75 6.47 10.46
N SER A 200 17.89 5.70 9.78
CA SER A 200 16.97 4.76 10.43
C SER A 200 16.66 3.55 9.56
N ASP A 201 17.06 2.37 10.05
CA ASP A 201 16.75 1.08 9.44
C ASP A 201 15.23 0.85 9.30
N LYS A 202 14.44 1.30 10.28
CA LYS A 202 12.98 1.11 10.28
C LYS A 202 12.34 1.93 9.17
N VAL A 203 12.71 3.20 9.03
CA VAL A 203 12.21 4.10 7.98
C VAL A 203 12.67 3.61 6.61
N SER A 204 13.95 3.26 6.46
CA SER A 204 14.48 2.70 5.22
C SER A 204 13.70 1.47 4.76
N ARG A 205 13.46 0.50 5.66
CA ARG A 205 12.68 -0.71 5.34
C ARG A 205 11.25 -0.36 4.93
N THR A 206 10.61 0.59 5.60
CA THR A 206 9.27 1.06 5.19
C THR A 206 9.29 1.64 3.79
N PHE A 207 10.26 2.49 3.44
CA PHE A 207 10.39 3.01 2.07
C PHE A 207 10.63 1.89 1.05
N GLN A 208 11.42 0.87 1.38
CA GLN A 208 11.62 -0.28 0.49
C GLN A 208 10.34 -1.07 0.26
N GLU A 209 9.57 -1.35 1.31
CA GLU A 209 8.28 -2.04 1.21
C GLU A 209 7.30 -1.23 0.36
N VAL A 210 7.22 0.09 0.58
CA VAL A 210 6.37 0.98 -0.21
C VAL A 210 6.81 1.01 -1.68
N ALA A 211 8.11 1.08 -1.98
CA ALA A 211 8.61 1.05 -3.36
C ALA A 211 8.18 -0.25 -4.08
N TRP A 212 8.26 -1.40 -3.41
CA TRP A 212 7.80 -2.68 -3.98
C TRP A 212 6.29 -2.72 -4.18
N VAL A 213 5.50 -2.15 -3.26
CA VAL A 213 4.04 -2.04 -3.42
C VAL A 213 3.70 -1.15 -4.61
N VAL A 214 4.30 0.03 -4.72
CA VAL A 214 4.10 0.95 -5.85
C VAL A 214 4.49 0.28 -7.17
N LEU A 215 5.61 -0.45 -7.19
CA LEU A 215 6.04 -1.20 -8.36
C LEU A 215 5.05 -2.31 -8.75
N ALA A 216 4.53 -3.06 -7.78
CA ALA A 216 3.54 -4.12 -8.02
C ALA A 216 2.23 -3.56 -8.56
N VAL A 217 1.72 -2.49 -7.94
CA VAL A 217 0.50 -1.79 -8.39
C VAL A 217 0.71 -1.19 -9.78
N GLY A 218 1.85 -0.55 -10.02
CA GLY A 218 2.20 0.04 -11.31
C GLY A 218 2.33 -0.99 -12.43
N ALA A 219 2.99 -2.13 -12.16
CA ALA A 219 3.11 -3.23 -13.12
C ALA A 219 1.74 -3.87 -13.43
N PHE A 220 0.90 -4.07 -12.41
CA PHE A 220 -0.46 -4.55 -12.58
C PHE A 220 -1.31 -3.57 -13.40
N ALA A 221 -1.29 -2.28 -13.06
CA ALA A 221 -1.96 -1.23 -13.82
C ALA A 221 -1.46 -1.16 -15.27
N GLY A 222 -0.15 -1.32 -15.47
CA GLY A 222 0.47 -1.36 -16.79
C GLY A 222 -0.01 -2.54 -17.65
N SER A 223 -0.43 -3.66 -17.06
CA SER A 223 -1.03 -4.77 -17.83
C SER A 223 -2.32 -4.35 -18.56
N PHE A 224 -3.00 -3.28 -18.11
CA PHE A 224 -4.19 -2.76 -18.77
C PHE A 224 -3.91 -1.95 -20.05
N THR A 225 -2.65 -1.58 -20.32
CA THR A 225 -2.27 -0.91 -21.57
C THR A 225 -2.59 -1.78 -22.79
N TRP A 226 -2.59 -3.11 -22.65
CA TRP A 226 -3.00 -4.07 -23.68
C TRP A 226 -4.43 -3.89 -24.20
N TYR A 227 -5.33 -3.27 -23.42
CA TYR A 227 -6.72 -3.03 -23.84
C TYR A 227 -6.90 -1.71 -24.60
N VAL A 228 -5.91 -0.81 -24.54
CA VAL A 228 -5.92 0.47 -25.25
C VAL A 228 -5.40 0.26 -26.66
N ARG A 229 -6.01 0.87 -27.69
CA ARG A 229 -5.42 0.81 -29.03
C ARG A 229 -4.34 1.88 -29.16
N ILE A 230 -3.09 1.46 -29.35
CA ILE A 230 -1.96 2.34 -29.62
C ILE A 230 -1.66 2.26 -31.12
N GLN A 231 -1.54 3.41 -31.79
CA GLN A 231 -1.29 3.45 -33.23
C GLN A 231 0.20 3.15 -33.54
N PRO A 232 0.50 2.46 -34.66
CA PRO A 232 1.85 1.97 -34.96
C PRO A 232 2.92 3.06 -35.14
N GLU A 233 2.56 4.25 -35.61
CA GLU A 233 3.51 5.38 -35.74
C GLU A 233 4.06 5.91 -34.40
N HIS A 234 3.50 5.49 -33.26
CA HIS A 234 3.93 5.87 -31.92
C HIS A 234 4.74 4.78 -31.19
N LEU A 235 5.13 3.72 -31.92
CA LEU A 235 5.89 2.60 -31.39
C LEU A 235 7.33 3.02 -31.06
N VAL A 236 7.55 3.35 -29.78
CA VAL A 236 8.84 3.49 -29.09
C VAL A 236 9.65 4.74 -29.48
N THR A 237 9.56 5.79 -28.64
CA THR A 237 10.52 6.90 -28.67
C THR A 237 11.61 6.72 -27.61
N TRP A 238 12.28 7.82 -27.23
CA TRP A 238 13.29 7.81 -26.16
C TRP A 238 12.72 7.48 -24.77
N GLY A 239 11.39 7.55 -24.57
CA GLY A 239 10.73 7.20 -23.30
C GLY A 239 10.98 5.75 -22.88
N ALA A 240 10.91 4.79 -23.80
CA ALA A 240 11.26 3.40 -23.48
C ALA A 240 12.72 3.25 -23.01
N GLY A 241 13.63 4.00 -23.63
CA GLY A 241 15.03 4.08 -23.21
C GLY A 241 15.18 4.63 -21.79
N VAL A 242 14.43 5.68 -21.45
CA VAL A 242 14.40 6.24 -20.08
C VAL A 242 13.89 5.21 -19.09
N THR A 243 12.83 4.46 -19.41
CA THR A 243 12.31 3.40 -18.56
C THR A 243 13.35 2.31 -18.28
N ILE A 244 14.10 1.89 -19.31
CA ILE A 244 15.20 0.92 -19.18
C ILE A 244 16.29 1.47 -18.26
N VAL A 245 16.71 2.73 -18.46
CA VAL A 245 17.75 3.37 -17.63
C VAL A 245 17.29 3.49 -16.18
N LEU A 246 16.06 3.94 -15.95
CA LEU A 246 15.48 4.08 -14.60
C LEU A 246 15.49 2.76 -13.84
N VAL A 247 15.19 1.64 -14.51
CA VAL A 247 15.24 0.31 -13.88
C VAL A 247 16.64 -0.26 -13.80
N ALA A 248 17.54 0.08 -14.72
CA ALA A 248 18.93 -0.32 -14.66
C ALA A 248 19.62 0.22 -13.40
N VAL A 249 19.30 1.44 -12.96
CA VAL A 249 19.86 2.05 -11.74
C VAL A 249 19.72 1.15 -10.51
N PRO A 250 18.53 0.77 -10.03
CA PRO A 250 18.40 -0.10 -8.85
C PRO A 250 19.00 -1.50 -9.06
N ILE A 251 19.09 -2.01 -10.29
CA ILE A 251 19.75 -3.28 -10.61
C ILE A 251 21.27 -3.15 -10.42
N LEU A 252 21.88 -2.10 -10.97
CA LEU A 252 23.32 -1.82 -10.84
C LEU A 252 23.72 -1.64 -9.38
N PHE A 253 22.88 -0.96 -8.59
CA PHE A 253 23.05 -0.82 -7.14
C PHE A 253 22.45 -1.99 -6.34
N GLY A 254 22.12 -3.10 -6.98
CA GLY A 254 21.29 -4.17 -6.39
C GLY A 254 21.86 -4.77 -5.11
N ARG A 255 23.19 -4.95 -5.00
CA ARG A 255 23.81 -5.41 -3.74
C ARG A 255 23.70 -4.38 -2.61
N ALA A 256 23.86 -3.09 -2.93
CA ALA A 256 23.74 -2.02 -1.95
C ALA A 256 22.29 -1.80 -1.51
N LEU A 257 21.32 -1.95 -2.43
CA LEU A 257 19.90 -1.75 -2.19
C LEU A 257 19.21 -2.97 -1.56
N PHE A 258 19.48 -4.16 -2.08
CA PHE A 258 18.70 -5.36 -1.75
C PHE A 258 19.51 -6.45 -1.03
N GLY A 259 20.83 -6.25 -0.87
CA GLY A 259 21.71 -7.18 -0.16
C GLY A 259 21.66 -8.59 -0.74
N LYS A 260 21.42 -9.58 0.13
CA LYS A 260 21.33 -11.01 -0.25
C LYS A 260 20.20 -11.32 -1.24
N ARG A 261 19.21 -10.45 -1.37
CA ARG A 261 18.04 -10.63 -2.25
C ARG A 261 18.18 -9.92 -3.61
N SER A 262 19.37 -9.41 -3.93
CA SER A 262 19.64 -8.65 -5.16
C SER A 262 19.30 -9.37 -6.46
N VAL A 263 19.52 -10.68 -6.55
CA VAL A 263 19.18 -11.46 -7.75
C VAL A 263 17.66 -11.51 -7.95
N LEU A 264 16.90 -11.90 -6.92
CA LEU A 264 15.44 -11.94 -6.98
C LEU A 264 14.85 -10.55 -7.28
N ALA A 265 15.34 -9.50 -6.61
CA ALA A 265 14.91 -8.14 -6.84
C ALA A 265 15.19 -7.66 -8.28
N SER A 266 16.36 -7.98 -8.82
CA SER A 266 16.71 -7.62 -10.21
C SER A 266 15.83 -8.37 -11.21
N ALA A 267 15.55 -9.65 -10.97
CA ALA A 267 14.61 -10.41 -11.78
C ALA A 267 13.20 -9.79 -11.75
N THR A 268 12.70 -9.38 -10.59
CA THR A 268 11.42 -8.66 -10.47
C THR A 268 11.40 -7.38 -11.31
N LEU A 269 12.46 -6.58 -11.20
CA LEU A 269 12.57 -5.32 -11.94
C LEU A 269 12.59 -5.54 -13.46
N VAL A 270 13.30 -6.56 -13.94
CA VAL A 270 13.30 -6.95 -15.36
C VAL A 270 11.90 -7.39 -15.82
N VAL A 271 11.21 -8.22 -15.05
CA VAL A 271 9.83 -8.64 -15.35
C VAL A 271 8.89 -7.45 -15.46
N VAL A 272 9.03 -6.46 -14.56
CA VAL A 272 8.23 -5.24 -14.59
C VAL A 272 8.51 -4.41 -15.85
N VAL A 273 9.77 -4.20 -16.22
CA VAL A 273 10.12 -3.49 -17.47
C VAL A 273 9.54 -4.18 -18.69
N ILE A 274 9.69 -5.50 -18.79
CA ILE A 274 9.13 -6.27 -19.91
C ILE A 274 7.61 -6.10 -19.95
N THR A 275 6.93 -6.25 -18.81
CA THR A 275 5.47 -6.08 -18.69
C THR A 275 5.00 -4.72 -19.20
N LEU A 276 5.73 -3.66 -18.83
CA LEU A 276 5.36 -2.28 -19.13
C LEU A 276 5.69 -1.87 -20.58
N LEU A 277 6.79 -2.37 -21.14
CA LEU A 277 7.24 -1.98 -22.48
C LEU A 277 6.69 -2.88 -23.60
N LEU A 278 6.42 -4.16 -23.34
CA LEU A 278 5.92 -5.10 -24.35
C LEU A 278 4.65 -4.62 -25.09
N PRO A 279 3.60 -4.08 -24.42
CA PRO A 279 2.43 -3.55 -25.12
C PRO A 279 2.76 -2.31 -25.98
N LEU A 280 3.82 -1.56 -25.64
CA LEU A 280 4.23 -0.38 -26.42
C LEU A 280 5.02 -0.73 -27.69
N VAL A 281 5.50 -1.98 -27.82
CA VAL A 281 6.30 -2.43 -28.98
C VAL A 281 5.47 -3.29 -29.93
N MET A 282 4.35 -3.86 -29.47
CA MET A 282 3.54 -4.80 -30.25
C MET A 282 2.18 -4.21 -30.60
N THR A 283 1.72 -4.39 -31.84
CA THR A 283 0.33 -4.09 -32.21
C THR A 283 -0.61 -5.15 -31.63
N HIS A 284 -1.50 -4.77 -30.71
CA HIS A 284 -2.27 -5.74 -29.90
C HIS A 284 -3.80 -5.57 -29.93
N GLY A 285 -4.35 -4.91 -30.96
CA GLY A 285 -5.77 -4.52 -31.06
C GLY A 285 -6.84 -5.63 -30.93
N SER A 286 -6.45 -6.92 -30.90
CA SER A 286 -7.32 -8.09 -30.69
C SER A 286 -6.86 -9.03 -29.55
N LEU A 287 -5.73 -8.76 -28.89
CA LEU A 287 -5.09 -9.68 -27.92
C LEU A 287 -5.55 -9.45 -26.48
N ARG A 288 -6.87 -9.31 -26.24
CA ARG A 288 -7.44 -9.05 -24.90
C ARG A 288 -7.04 -10.12 -23.87
N LEU A 289 -6.96 -11.38 -24.30
CA LEU A 289 -6.51 -12.48 -23.45
C LEU A 289 -5.06 -12.31 -22.99
N VAL A 290 -4.19 -11.75 -23.84
CA VAL A 290 -2.77 -11.52 -23.51
C VAL A 290 -2.65 -10.50 -22.38
N GLY A 291 -3.37 -9.38 -22.42
CA GLY A 291 -3.40 -8.40 -21.31
C GLY A 291 -3.86 -9.03 -19.99
N GLY A 292 -4.87 -9.90 -20.06
CA GLY A 292 -5.32 -10.68 -18.92
C GLY A 292 -4.25 -11.59 -18.34
N LEU A 293 -3.64 -12.42 -19.18
CA LEU A 293 -2.58 -13.36 -18.81
C LEU A 293 -1.32 -12.65 -18.30
N VAL A 294 -0.93 -11.53 -18.90
CA VAL A 294 0.17 -10.68 -18.43
C VAL A 294 -0.13 -10.16 -17.02
N GLY A 295 -1.34 -9.67 -16.77
CA GLY A 295 -1.76 -9.25 -15.42
C GLY A 295 -1.70 -10.38 -14.38
N LEU A 296 -2.12 -11.60 -14.75
CA LEU A 296 -1.98 -12.78 -13.88
C LEU A 296 -0.52 -13.16 -13.65
N ALA A 297 0.31 -13.12 -14.69
CA ALA A 297 1.73 -13.44 -14.59
C ALA A 297 2.46 -12.46 -13.67
N VAL A 298 2.16 -11.15 -13.77
CA VAL A 298 2.71 -10.12 -12.87
C VAL A 298 2.32 -10.41 -11.43
N LEU A 299 1.02 -10.59 -11.15
CA LEU A 299 0.55 -10.88 -9.79
C LEU A 299 1.14 -12.18 -9.24
N GLY A 300 1.20 -13.23 -10.06
CA GLY A 300 1.80 -14.51 -9.73
C GLY A 300 3.30 -14.39 -9.41
N PHE A 301 4.04 -13.59 -10.18
CA PHE A 301 5.45 -13.33 -9.95
C PHE A 301 5.67 -12.56 -8.63
N PHE A 302 4.88 -11.51 -8.38
CA PHE A 302 4.95 -10.79 -7.09
C PHE A 302 4.54 -11.68 -5.91
N ALA A 303 3.54 -12.57 -6.09
CA ALA A 303 3.13 -13.52 -5.06
C ALA A 303 4.26 -14.51 -4.77
N PHE A 304 4.90 -15.06 -5.80
CA PHE A 304 6.08 -15.90 -5.66
C PHE A 304 7.22 -15.18 -4.93
N ALA A 305 7.54 -13.94 -5.34
CA ALA A 305 8.57 -13.15 -4.67
C ALA A 305 8.23 -12.90 -3.19
N ALA A 306 6.98 -12.58 -2.86
CA ALA A 306 6.49 -12.41 -1.49
C ALA A 306 6.57 -13.71 -0.66
N TYR A 307 6.27 -14.86 -1.27
CA TYR A 307 6.41 -16.17 -0.66
C TYR A 307 7.88 -16.52 -0.40
N SER A 308 8.77 -16.31 -1.38
CA SER A 308 10.22 -16.58 -1.25
C SER A 308 10.90 -15.78 -0.14
N ILE A 309 10.32 -14.63 0.25
CA ILE A 309 10.82 -13.79 1.34
C ILE A 309 10.09 -13.99 2.68
N GLY A 310 9.09 -14.89 2.73
CA GLY A 310 8.32 -15.21 3.94
C GLY A 310 7.26 -14.17 4.34
N HIS A 311 6.83 -13.29 3.43
CA HIS A 311 5.91 -12.21 3.75
C HIS A 311 4.43 -12.61 3.58
N HIS A 312 3.91 -13.38 4.55
CA HIS A 312 2.60 -14.04 4.47
C HIS A 312 1.43 -13.10 4.12
N ALA A 313 1.35 -11.91 4.73
CA ALA A 313 0.25 -10.97 4.46
C ALA A 313 0.24 -10.48 3.00
N ALA A 314 1.41 -10.24 2.42
CA ALA A 314 1.52 -9.79 1.02
C ALA A 314 1.17 -10.94 0.06
N PHE A 315 1.62 -12.16 0.36
CA PHE A 315 1.24 -13.35 -0.39
C PHE A 315 -0.27 -13.58 -0.39
N SER A 316 -0.94 -13.46 0.77
CA SER A 316 -2.39 -13.62 0.87
C SER A 316 -3.15 -12.56 0.08
N ILE A 317 -2.73 -11.28 0.15
CA ILE A 317 -3.35 -10.18 -0.61
C ILE A 317 -3.17 -10.40 -2.12
N LEU A 318 -1.96 -10.75 -2.57
CA LEU A 318 -1.68 -11.01 -3.98
C LEU A 318 -2.44 -12.23 -4.50
N THR A 319 -2.57 -13.29 -3.70
CA THR A 319 -3.39 -14.47 -4.04
C THR A 319 -4.87 -14.10 -4.19
N ALA A 320 -5.40 -13.27 -3.29
CA ALA A 320 -6.76 -12.76 -3.42
C ALA A 320 -6.93 -11.90 -4.69
N ALA A 321 -5.95 -11.05 -5.00
CA ALA A 321 -5.94 -10.25 -6.22
C ALA A 321 -5.88 -11.11 -7.50
N ILE A 322 -5.16 -12.23 -7.49
CA ILE A 322 -5.16 -13.22 -8.59
C ILE A 322 -6.57 -13.78 -8.82
N GLY A 323 -7.27 -14.16 -7.75
CA GLY A 323 -8.65 -14.65 -7.84
C GLY A 323 -9.60 -13.61 -8.45
N ILE A 324 -9.53 -12.36 -7.98
CA ILE A 324 -10.31 -11.24 -8.53
C ILE A 324 -9.95 -11.00 -10.00
N ARG A 325 -8.66 -11.02 -10.33
CA ARG A 325 -8.17 -10.78 -11.70
C ARG A 325 -8.63 -11.89 -12.65
N MET A 326 -8.61 -13.15 -12.22
CA MET A 326 -9.09 -14.28 -13.01
C MET A 326 -10.57 -14.12 -13.39
N VAL A 327 -11.40 -13.68 -12.44
CA VAL A 327 -12.81 -13.35 -12.71
C VAL A 327 -12.94 -12.14 -13.64
N THR A 328 -12.11 -11.11 -13.46
CA THR A 328 -12.14 -9.91 -14.31
C THR A 328 -11.80 -10.23 -15.77
N ILE A 329 -10.78 -11.08 -16.01
CA ILE A 329 -10.38 -11.52 -17.36
C ILE A 329 -11.54 -12.22 -18.07
N TYR A 330 -12.34 -13.00 -17.34
CA TYR A 330 -13.51 -13.65 -17.90
C TYR A 330 -14.49 -12.64 -18.50
N PHE A 331 -14.80 -11.55 -17.77
CA PHE A 331 -15.65 -10.48 -18.30
C PHE A 331 -14.99 -9.72 -19.47
N GLU A 332 -13.68 -9.47 -19.41
CA GLU A 332 -12.93 -8.75 -20.44
C GLU A 332 -12.81 -9.52 -21.77
N VAL A 333 -12.72 -10.85 -21.72
CA VAL A 333 -12.56 -11.74 -22.88
C VAL A 333 -13.90 -12.10 -23.50
N PHE A 334 -14.91 -12.46 -22.70
CA PHE A 334 -16.18 -12.99 -23.22
C PHE A 334 -17.25 -11.93 -23.52
N GLY A 335 -17.03 -10.68 -23.11
CA GLY A 335 -17.73 -9.49 -23.61
C GLY A 335 -19.18 -9.32 -23.15
N SER A 336 -20.07 -10.30 -23.35
CA SER A 336 -21.50 -10.17 -23.05
C SER A 336 -21.90 -10.90 -21.77
N LEU A 337 -22.69 -10.26 -20.90
CA LEU A 337 -23.27 -10.86 -19.69
C LEU A 337 -24.12 -12.11 -19.99
N MET A 338 -24.68 -12.22 -21.20
CA MET A 338 -25.52 -13.35 -21.61
C MET A 338 -24.71 -14.61 -21.94
N SER A 339 -23.64 -14.50 -22.75
CA SER A 339 -22.72 -15.62 -23.01
C SER A 339 -22.00 -16.07 -21.73
N THR A 340 -21.73 -15.12 -20.84
CA THR A 340 -21.12 -15.28 -19.51
C THR A 340 -22.03 -16.03 -18.54
N GLY A 341 -23.30 -15.62 -18.43
CA GLY A 341 -24.29 -16.31 -17.59
C GLY A 341 -24.59 -17.73 -18.08
N LEU A 342 -24.73 -17.91 -19.40
CA LEU A 342 -24.96 -19.23 -19.99
C LEU A 342 -23.79 -20.17 -19.76
N GLY A 343 -22.54 -19.69 -19.91
CA GLY A 343 -21.33 -20.47 -19.69
C GLY A 343 -21.09 -20.88 -18.23
N MET A 344 -21.42 -20.00 -17.27
CA MET A 344 -21.33 -20.33 -15.84
C MET A 344 -22.40 -21.35 -15.43
N VAL A 345 -23.63 -21.21 -15.94
CA VAL A 345 -24.71 -22.16 -15.66
C VAL A 345 -24.40 -23.53 -16.27
N THR A 346 -23.96 -23.58 -17.53
CA THR A 346 -23.61 -24.85 -18.18
C THR A 346 -22.38 -25.50 -17.56
N GLY A 347 -21.34 -24.73 -17.23
CA GLY A 347 -20.14 -25.23 -16.55
C GLY A 347 -20.42 -25.74 -15.14
N GLY A 348 -21.26 -25.04 -14.37
CA GLY A 348 -21.70 -25.49 -13.04
C GLY A 348 -22.52 -26.78 -13.11
N VAL A 349 -23.47 -26.85 -14.05
CA VAL A 349 -24.28 -28.06 -14.29
C VAL A 349 -23.42 -29.25 -14.73
N LEU A 350 -22.46 -29.03 -15.64
CA LEU A 350 -21.54 -30.07 -16.10
C LEU A 350 -20.67 -30.61 -14.96
N THR A 351 -20.15 -29.72 -14.11
CA THR A 351 -19.33 -30.09 -12.95
C THR A 351 -20.14 -30.92 -11.95
N LEU A 352 -21.38 -30.53 -11.69
CA LEU A 352 -22.30 -31.29 -10.82
C LEU A 352 -22.67 -32.65 -11.41
N LEU A 353 -22.90 -32.74 -12.72
CA LEU A 353 -23.17 -33.99 -13.44
C LEU A 353 -21.98 -34.95 -13.36
N ILE A 354 -20.76 -34.45 -13.57
CA ILE A 354 -19.53 -35.25 -13.47
C ILE A 354 -19.33 -35.72 -12.04
N ALA A 355 -19.50 -34.84 -11.04
CA ALA A 355 -19.39 -35.21 -9.63
C ALA A 355 -20.45 -36.27 -9.23
N TRP A 356 -21.68 -36.14 -9.73
CA TRP A 356 -22.75 -37.11 -9.49
C TRP A 356 -22.49 -38.46 -10.19
N LEU A 357 -22.07 -38.45 -11.46
CA LEU A 357 -21.67 -39.66 -12.20
C LEU A 357 -20.50 -40.36 -11.51
N TRP A 358 -19.51 -39.60 -11.05
CA TRP A 358 -18.38 -40.14 -10.31
C TRP A 358 -18.81 -40.79 -9.00
N ALA A 359 -19.66 -40.10 -8.22
CA ALA A 359 -20.20 -40.65 -6.98
C ALA A 359 -20.98 -41.95 -7.22
N ARG A 360 -21.83 -41.99 -8.26
CA ARG A 360 -22.65 -43.15 -8.61
C ARG A 360 -21.84 -44.34 -9.14
N THR A 361 -20.76 -44.10 -9.88
CA THR A 361 -19.88 -45.16 -10.36
C THR A 361 -18.98 -45.67 -9.23
N SER A 362 -18.53 -44.79 -8.33
CA SER A 362 -17.71 -45.18 -7.17
C SER A 362 -18.47 -46.03 -6.14
N SER A 363 -19.78 -45.80 -5.97
CA SER A 363 -20.61 -46.63 -5.09
C SER A 363 -20.84 -48.02 -5.68
N ARG A 364 -21.07 -48.13 -6.99
CA ARG A 364 -21.22 -49.41 -7.69
C ARG A 364 -19.94 -50.25 -7.68
N LEU A 365 -18.77 -49.60 -7.78
CA LEU A 365 -17.49 -50.28 -7.67
C LEU A 365 -17.24 -50.82 -6.25
N LYS A 366 -17.62 -50.07 -5.19
CA LYS A 366 -17.55 -50.57 -3.81
C LYS A 366 -18.40 -51.82 -3.59
N ASP A 367 -19.64 -51.84 -4.09
CA ASP A 367 -20.52 -53.01 -3.95
C ASP A 367 -19.96 -54.25 -4.68
N THR A 368 -19.23 -54.06 -5.78
CA THR A 368 -18.63 -55.16 -6.55
C THR A 368 -17.38 -55.72 -5.84
N PHE A 369 -16.54 -54.85 -5.25
CA PHE A 369 -15.35 -55.25 -4.50
C PHE A 369 -15.67 -55.92 -3.14
N ASP A 370 -16.76 -55.54 -2.48
CA ASP A 370 -17.18 -56.17 -1.23
C ASP A 370 -17.81 -57.57 -1.46
N VAL A 371 -18.47 -57.79 -2.61
CA VAL A 371 -18.96 -59.12 -3.03
C VAL A 371 -17.82 -60.07 -3.37
N GLU A 372 -16.77 -59.62 -4.08
CA GLU A 372 -15.59 -60.44 -4.38
C GLU A 372 -14.81 -60.85 -3.11
N LYS A 373 -14.74 -59.97 -2.10
CA LYS A 373 -14.10 -60.31 -0.82
C LYS A 373 -14.91 -61.31 0.02
N ALA A 374 -16.24 -61.28 -0.06
CA ALA A 374 -17.10 -62.21 0.67
C ALA A 374 -17.09 -63.64 0.07
N HIS A 375 -16.75 -63.78 -1.22
CA HIS A 375 -16.58 -65.08 -1.88
C HIS A 375 -15.16 -65.67 -1.75
N ALA A 376 -14.20 -64.89 -1.25
CA ALA A 376 -12.81 -65.32 -1.05
C ALA A 376 -12.47 -65.71 0.41
N GLN A 377 -13.47 -65.71 1.29
CA GLN A 377 -13.46 -66.34 2.63
C GLN A 377 -14.38 -67.54 2.62
#